data_AF-A0A8D0MB07-F1
#
_entry.id   AF-A0A8D0MB07-F1
#
_cell.length_a   1.000
_cell.length_b   1.000
_cell.length_c   1.000
_cell.angle_alpha   90.00
_cell.angle_beta   90.00
_cell.angle_gamma   90.00
#
_symmetry.space_group_name_H-M   'P 1'
#
loop_
_entity.id
_entity.type
_entity.pdbx_description
1 polymer ?
#
loop_
_entity_poly.entity_id
_entity_poly.type
_entity_poly.pdbx_seq_one_letter_code
_entity_poly.pdbx_strand_id
1 'polypeptide(L)'
;MILKPHFHKDWQWRMATWFNQPMRKSHRCKTWQAKAHHITPNPKSSPLWPVVRCPMKVRANRDLSLEALRVAGIHKKVAQIFGISVDQWQKMHTESLQANVQQLKEHCSKLILFPRKSSASKKGDSSAEELKLATQLTGPVKRIWNVYQREKARVITDEEKSFKALDSLGKARANAWLFGIQAKKCQGSCRTGYGEEKIKRCWHLVVKKKKKGITPERHEVAVETSTGAFLLWLSVTMRIRVQSLAPLSGLRIWHCRELGCSL
;
A
#
# COMPACT_ATOMS: atom_id res chain seq x y z
N MET A 1 37.94 8.11 28.46
CA MET A 1 36.70 7.49 27.93
C MET A 1 36.46 6.19 28.66
N ILE A 2 35.25 5.93 29.13
CA ILE A 2 34.90 4.62 29.69
C ILE A 2 34.47 3.73 28.51
N LEU A 3 35.30 2.74 28.17
CA LEU A 3 35.01 1.77 27.11
C LEU A 3 34.43 0.50 27.72
N LYS A 4 33.47 -0.12 27.02
CA LYS A 4 32.93 -1.45 27.34
C LYS A 4 33.27 -2.42 26.20
N PRO A 5 34.54 -2.89 26.11
CA PRO A 5 34.93 -3.84 25.09
C PRO A 5 34.31 -5.22 25.36
N HIS A 6 33.57 -5.77 24.40
CA HIS A 6 32.84 -7.03 24.57
C HIS A 6 33.73 -8.25 24.26
N PHE A 7 34.93 -8.31 24.84
CA PHE A 7 35.90 -9.40 24.69
C PHE A 7 35.96 -10.34 25.92
N HIS A 8 34.92 -10.31 26.76
CA HIS A 8 34.85 -11.07 28.03
C HIS A 8 34.50 -12.57 27.87
N LYS A 9 34.26 -13.03 26.64
CA LYS A 9 33.97 -14.45 26.30
C LYS A 9 35.11 -15.01 25.47
N ASP A 10 35.13 -16.32 25.26
CA ASP A 10 36.07 -16.98 24.35
C ASP A 10 35.76 -16.61 22.89
N TRP A 11 36.21 -15.43 22.49
CA TRP A 11 36.06 -14.87 21.15
C TRP A 11 37.11 -15.46 20.21
N GLN A 12 38.33 -15.73 20.69
CA GLN A 12 39.44 -16.23 19.89
C GLN A 12 39.09 -17.54 19.14
N TRP A 13 38.33 -18.43 19.78
CA TRP A 13 37.84 -19.68 19.19
C TRP A 13 36.79 -19.47 18.09
N ARG A 14 36.11 -18.32 18.07
CA ARG A 14 35.04 -17.94 17.12
C ARG A 14 35.51 -16.85 16.15
N MET A 15 36.81 -16.80 15.87
CA MET A 15 37.37 -15.86 14.92
C MET A 15 37.13 -16.31 13.48
N ALA A 16 36.19 -15.66 12.81
CA ALA A 16 35.97 -15.83 11.38
C ALA A 16 37.03 -15.04 10.58
N THR A 17 37.96 -15.75 9.94
CA THR A 17 38.93 -15.15 9.01
C THR A 17 38.36 -15.06 7.60
N TRP A 18 38.76 -14.02 6.86
CA TRP A 18 38.23 -13.70 5.52
C TRP A 18 39.20 -14.02 4.37
N PHE A 19 40.21 -14.87 4.60
CA PHE A 19 41.20 -15.27 3.58
C PHE A 19 40.56 -15.98 2.37
N ASN A 20 39.39 -16.58 2.56
CA ASN A 20 38.63 -17.25 1.49
C ASN A 20 37.81 -16.29 0.60
N GLN A 21 37.81 -14.99 0.86
CA GLN A 21 37.06 -13.99 0.10
C GLN A 21 37.36 -14.01 -1.44
N PRO A 22 38.62 -14.04 -1.91
CA PRO A 22 38.91 -14.08 -3.36
C PRO A 22 38.42 -15.40 -4.00
N MET A 23 38.64 -16.53 -3.34
CA MET A 23 38.15 -17.84 -3.79
C MET A 23 36.60 -17.84 -3.90
N ARG A 24 35.90 -17.35 -2.87
CA ARG A 24 34.43 -17.23 -2.88
C ARG A 24 33.92 -16.29 -3.98
N LYS A 25 34.67 -15.23 -4.31
CA LYS A 25 34.33 -14.33 -5.43
C LYS A 25 34.46 -15.04 -6.79
N SER A 26 35.56 -15.75 -7.00
CA SER A 26 35.79 -16.55 -8.22
C SER A 26 34.75 -17.65 -8.38
N HIS A 27 34.48 -18.41 -7.31
CA HIS A 27 33.47 -19.47 -7.31
C HIS A 27 32.08 -18.93 -7.67
N ARG A 28 31.61 -17.86 -7.00
CA ARG A 28 30.32 -17.22 -7.33
C ARG A 28 30.25 -16.79 -8.79
N CYS A 29 31.33 -16.23 -9.34
CA CYS A 29 31.38 -15.83 -10.75
C CYS A 29 31.20 -17.02 -11.70
N LYS A 30 31.93 -18.12 -11.49
CA LYS A 30 31.82 -19.35 -12.28
C LYS A 30 30.41 -19.97 -12.20
N THR A 31 29.86 -20.08 -10.99
CA THR A 31 28.48 -20.58 -10.80
C THR A 31 27.47 -19.69 -11.52
N TRP A 32 27.67 -18.37 -11.49
CA TRP A 32 26.83 -17.43 -12.19
C TRP A 32 26.97 -17.54 -13.72
N GLN A 33 28.17 -17.76 -14.25
CA GLN A 33 28.38 -17.99 -15.69
C GLN A 33 27.70 -19.29 -16.14
N ALA A 34 27.94 -20.41 -15.43
CA ALA A 34 27.30 -21.69 -15.71
C ALA A 34 25.76 -21.58 -15.71
N LYS A 35 25.19 -20.88 -14.72
CA LYS A 35 23.74 -20.60 -14.67
C LYS A 35 23.25 -19.78 -15.87
N ALA A 36 24.03 -18.81 -16.32
CA ALA A 36 23.66 -17.97 -17.46
C ALA A 36 23.57 -18.79 -18.75
N HIS A 37 24.57 -19.64 -19.00
CA HIS A 37 24.60 -20.53 -20.15
C HIS A 37 23.44 -21.52 -20.15
N HIS A 38 23.11 -22.12 -19.00
CA HIS A 38 22.00 -23.06 -18.86
C HIS A 38 20.63 -22.43 -19.14
N ILE A 39 20.44 -21.14 -18.85
CA ILE A 39 19.13 -20.47 -18.92
C ILE A 39 18.90 -19.75 -20.27
N THR A 40 19.92 -19.67 -21.13
CA THR A 40 19.85 -19.06 -22.46
C THR A 40 18.64 -19.58 -23.25
N PRO A 41 17.78 -18.72 -23.84
CA PRO A 41 17.95 -17.27 -24.08
C PRO A 41 17.45 -16.35 -22.94
N ASN A 42 16.86 -16.88 -21.87
CA ASN A 42 16.27 -16.06 -20.81
C ASN A 42 17.31 -15.18 -20.11
N PRO A 43 16.92 -14.00 -19.61
CA PRO A 43 17.82 -13.15 -18.84
C PRO A 43 18.32 -13.89 -17.61
N LYS A 44 19.63 -13.85 -17.38
CA LYS A 44 20.28 -14.45 -16.19
C LYS A 44 19.76 -13.86 -14.88
N SER A 45 19.34 -12.61 -14.95
CA SER A 45 18.87 -11.84 -13.81
C SER A 45 17.57 -12.39 -13.23
N SER A 46 17.24 -11.90 -12.04
CA SER A 46 15.99 -12.24 -11.39
C SER A 46 14.76 -11.85 -12.24
N PRO A 47 13.60 -12.48 -11.96
CA PRO A 47 12.29 -12.10 -12.50
C PRO A 47 12.02 -10.59 -12.43
N LEU A 48 11.03 -10.12 -13.18
CA LEU A 48 10.61 -8.71 -13.12
C LEU A 48 10.22 -8.33 -11.68
N TRP A 49 10.96 -7.37 -11.12
CA TRP A 49 10.76 -6.85 -9.78
C TRP A 49 9.89 -5.58 -9.79
N PRO A 50 8.85 -5.48 -8.95
CA PRO A 50 8.03 -4.27 -8.87
C PRO A 50 8.78 -3.07 -8.30
N VAL A 51 8.25 -1.90 -8.65
CA VAL A 51 8.56 -0.62 -8.04
C VAL A 51 7.84 -0.54 -6.69
N VAL A 52 8.62 -0.59 -5.60
CA VAL A 52 8.12 -0.46 -4.23
C VAL A 52 8.67 0.80 -3.60
N ARG A 53 7.77 1.60 -3.01
CA ARG A 53 8.15 2.77 -2.21
C ARG A 53 8.55 2.33 -0.81
N CYS A 54 9.77 2.66 -0.43
CA CYS A 54 10.20 2.77 0.97
C CYS A 54 10.18 4.26 1.37
N PRO A 55 10.27 4.61 2.67
CA PRO A 55 9.92 5.94 3.17
C PRO A 55 10.57 7.12 2.41
N MET A 56 11.80 6.96 1.94
CA MET A 56 12.53 8.01 1.21
C MET A 56 13.13 7.53 -0.12
N LYS A 57 12.97 6.26 -0.47
CA LYS A 57 13.65 5.65 -1.62
C LYS A 57 12.67 4.75 -2.35
N VAL A 58 12.89 4.55 -3.64
CA VAL A 58 12.21 3.51 -4.40
C VAL A 58 13.21 2.37 -4.60
N ARG A 59 12.74 1.13 -4.46
CA ARG A 59 13.55 -0.07 -4.63
C ARG A 59 12.82 -1.07 -5.52
N ALA A 60 13.62 -1.90 -6.17
CA ALA A 60 13.15 -3.15 -6.73
C ALA A 60 12.91 -4.12 -5.58
N ASN A 61 11.68 -4.57 -5.39
CA ASN A 61 11.38 -5.64 -4.45
C ASN A 61 11.09 -6.94 -5.19
N ARG A 62 10.92 -8.04 -4.47
CA ARG A 62 10.97 -9.38 -5.05
C ARG A 62 9.77 -9.71 -5.93
N ASP A 63 8.53 -9.40 -5.52
CA ASP A 63 7.34 -10.03 -6.08
C ASP A 63 6.21 -9.01 -6.30
N LEU A 64 5.49 -9.11 -7.43
CA LEU A 64 4.37 -8.25 -7.80
C LEU A 64 3.07 -8.63 -7.12
N SER A 65 2.21 -7.64 -6.85
CA SER A 65 0.89 -7.88 -6.28
C SER A 65 -0.08 -8.54 -7.27
N LEU A 66 -0.96 -9.40 -6.76
CA LEU A 66 -2.05 -9.99 -7.55
C LEU A 66 -2.98 -8.94 -8.15
N GLU A 67 -3.19 -7.83 -7.47
CA GLU A 67 -4.04 -6.74 -7.95
C GLU A 67 -3.47 -6.09 -9.21
N ALA A 68 -2.17 -5.84 -9.25
CA ALA A 68 -1.49 -5.29 -10.43
C ALA A 68 -1.65 -6.23 -11.65
N LEU A 69 -1.52 -7.54 -11.42
CA LEU A 69 -1.68 -8.54 -12.47
C LEU A 69 -3.12 -8.63 -13.00
N ARG A 70 -4.12 -8.52 -12.10
CA ARG A 70 -5.53 -8.48 -12.50
C ARG A 70 -5.83 -7.28 -13.39
N VAL A 71 -5.33 -6.09 -13.02
CA VAL A 71 -5.49 -4.87 -13.82
C VAL A 71 -4.73 -4.95 -15.14
N ALA A 72 -3.58 -5.63 -15.16
CA ALA A 72 -2.81 -5.87 -16.39
C ALA A 72 -3.38 -7.00 -17.27
N GLY A 73 -4.38 -7.76 -16.80
CA GLY A 73 -4.98 -8.87 -17.54
C GLY A 73 -4.14 -10.15 -17.55
N ILE A 74 -3.21 -10.33 -16.61
CA ILE A 74 -2.31 -11.49 -16.55
C ILE A 74 -2.75 -12.42 -15.43
N HIS A 75 -2.96 -13.70 -15.74
CA HIS A 75 -3.26 -14.70 -14.73
C HIS A 75 -1.99 -15.10 -13.94
N LYS A 76 -2.12 -15.27 -12.61
CA LYS A 76 -0.98 -15.54 -11.70
C LYS A 76 -0.07 -16.70 -12.11
N LYS A 77 -0.64 -17.79 -12.63
CA LYS A 77 0.13 -18.97 -13.08
C LYS A 77 0.90 -18.68 -14.38
N VAL A 78 0.31 -17.87 -15.26
CA VAL A 78 0.90 -17.47 -16.54
C VAL A 78 2.04 -16.49 -16.30
N ALA A 79 1.88 -15.56 -15.35
CA ALA A 79 2.93 -14.63 -14.93
C ALA A 79 4.22 -15.36 -14.52
N GLN A 80 4.11 -16.43 -13.72
CA GLN A 80 5.28 -17.18 -13.26
C GLN A 80 6.03 -17.87 -14.40
N ILE A 81 5.32 -18.32 -15.45
CA ILE A 81 5.91 -18.91 -16.66
C ILE A 81 6.67 -17.84 -17.46
N PHE A 82 6.13 -16.62 -17.54
CA PHE A 82 6.77 -15.48 -18.21
C PHE A 82 7.93 -14.84 -17.43
N GLY A 83 8.35 -15.42 -16.30
CA GLY A 83 9.43 -14.86 -15.49
C GLY A 83 9.00 -13.61 -14.71
N ILE A 84 7.73 -13.53 -14.33
CA ILE A 84 7.17 -12.52 -13.43
C ILE A 84 6.90 -13.19 -12.09
N SER A 85 7.54 -12.72 -11.02
CA SER A 85 7.33 -13.22 -9.67
C SER A 85 6.12 -12.57 -9.02
N VAL A 86 5.34 -13.35 -8.27
CA VAL A 86 4.01 -12.95 -7.79
C VAL A 86 3.87 -13.22 -6.29
N ASP A 87 3.41 -12.22 -5.56
CA ASP A 87 3.06 -12.30 -4.14
C ASP A 87 1.56 -12.01 -3.96
N GLN A 88 0.89 -12.93 -3.26
CA GLN A 88 -0.55 -12.89 -3.02
C GLN A 88 -0.94 -12.01 -1.83
N TRP A 89 0.01 -11.73 -0.92
CA TRP A 89 -0.23 -11.00 0.32
C TRP A 89 0.08 -9.51 0.21
N GLN A 90 0.79 -9.11 -0.85
CA GLN A 90 1.21 -7.74 -1.05
C GLN A 90 0.04 -6.80 -1.38
N LYS A 91 -0.11 -5.73 -0.58
CA LYS A 91 -1.10 -4.66 -0.80
C LYS A 91 -0.40 -3.37 -1.23
N MET A 92 -0.95 -2.68 -2.23
CA MET A 92 -0.36 -1.47 -2.82
C MET A 92 -1.30 -0.28 -2.68
N HIS A 93 -0.71 0.91 -2.60
CA HIS A 93 -1.46 2.15 -2.76
C HIS A 93 -1.71 2.42 -4.25
N THR A 94 -2.64 3.32 -4.56
CA THR A 94 -3.12 3.60 -5.92
C THR A 94 -2.01 4.01 -6.89
N GLU A 95 -1.14 4.96 -6.50
CA GLU A 95 -0.03 5.42 -7.33
C GLU A 95 0.98 4.30 -7.63
N SER A 96 1.34 3.50 -6.62
CA SER A 96 2.27 2.38 -6.80
C SER A 96 1.68 1.27 -7.64
N LEU A 97 0.37 1.03 -7.51
CA LEU A 97 -0.36 0.08 -8.35
C LEU A 97 -0.30 0.51 -9.81
N GLN A 98 -0.59 1.78 -10.11
CA GLN A 98 -0.52 2.32 -11.47
C GLN A 98 0.89 2.22 -12.08
N ALA A 99 1.93 2.58 -11.33
CA ALA A 99 3.31 2.47 -11.78
C ALA A 99 3.70 1.01 -12.11
N ASN A 100 3.27 0.05 -11.29
CA ASN A 100 3.53 -1.38 -11.51
C ASN A 100 2.73 -1.94 -12.69
N VAL A 101 1.48 -1.51 -12.88
CA VAL A 101 0.67 -1.87 -14.06
C VAL A 101 1.33 -1.35 -15.34
N GLN A 102 1.80 -0.10 -15.34
CA GLN A 102 2.54 0.45 -16.47
C GLN A 102 3.83 -0.34 -16.72
N GLN A 103 4.59 -0.65 -15.67
CA GLN A 103 5.79 -1.47 -15.78
C GLN A 103 5.50 -2.87 -16.36
N LEU A 104 4.39 -3.51 -15.97
CA LEU A 104 3.97 -4.80 -16.51
C LEU A 104 3.66 -4.73 -17.99
N LYS A 105 2.90 -3.70 -18.43
CA LYS A 105 2.59 -3.49 -19.84
C LYS A 105 3.85 -3.28 -20.67
N GLU A 106 4.78 -2.45 -20.18
CA GLU A 106 6.08 -2.23 -20.82
C GLU A 106 6.96 -3.49 -20.87
N HIS A 107 6.88 -4.36 -19.85
CA HIS A 107 7.60 -5.62 -19.85
C HIS A 107 7.02 -6.59 -20.87
N CYS A 108 5.69 -6.74 -20.90
CA CYS A 108 5.00 -7.61 -21.86
C CYS A 108 5.23 -7.18 -23.30
N SER A 109 5.30 -5.87 -23.60
CA SER A 109 5.60 -5.39 -24.96
C SER A 109 7.04 -5.68 -25.41
N LYS A 110 7.97 -5.87 -24.47
CA LYS A 110 9.39 -6.16 -24.76
C LYS A 110 9.73 -7.65 -24.66
N LEU A 111 8.80 -8.47 -24.20
CA LEU A 111 9.02 -9.89 -23.97
C LEU A 111 8.96 -10.64 -25.30
N ILE A 112 10.06 -11.27 -25.69
CA ILE A 112 10.11 -12.19 -26.83
C ILE A 112 9.75 -13.59 -26.31
N LEU A 113 8.54 -14.05 -26.64
CA LEU A 113 8.08 -15.39 -26.30
C LEU A 113 8.47 -16.39 -27.40
N PHE A 114 9.23 -17.42 -27.01
CA PHE A 114 9.60 -18.53 -27.89
C PHE A 114 8.46 -19.55 -27.98
N PRO A 115 8.16 -20.07 -29.18
CA PRO A 115 7.19 -21.14 -29.33
C PRO A 115 7.71 -22.42 -28.67
N ARG A 116 6.82 -23.16 -27.99
CA ARG A 116 7.20 -24.44 -27.35
C ARG A 116 7.68 -25.50 -28.36
N LYS A 117 7.16 -25.44 -29.59
CA LYS A 117 7.60 -26.25 -30.73
C LYS A 117 7.99 -25.29 -31.85
N SER A 118 9.23 -25.35 -32.32
CA SER A 118 9.73 -24.46 -33.37
C SER A 118 8.99 -24.58 -34.71
N SER A 119 8.44 -25.77 -35.01
CA SER A 119 7.68 -26.04 -36.22
C SER A 119 6.21 -25.57 -36.19
N ALA A 120 5.66 -25.31 -35.00
CA ALA A 120 4.24 -24.99 -34.83
C ALA A 120 4.09 -23.83 -33.83
N SER A 121 4.19 -22.61 -34.35
CA SER A 121 3.92 -21.40 -33.57
C SER A 121 2.44 -21.25 -33.27
N LYS A 122 2.13 -20.74 -32.08
CA LYS A 122 0.79 -20.45 -31.60
C LYS A 122 0.54 -18.95 -31.58
N LYS A 123 -0.73 -18.59 -31.41
CA LYS A 123 -1.16 -17.21 -31.20
C LYS A 123 -0.48 -16.66 -29.94
N GLY A 124 0.32 -15.60 -30.09
CA GLY A 124 1.07 -14.95 -29.02
C GLY A 124 2.56 -15.30 -28.96
N ASP A 125 3.04 -16.21 -29.80
CA ASP A 125 4.48 -16.43 -29.98
C ASP A 125 5.09 -15.32 -30.87
N SER A 126 6.39 -15.08 -30.72
CA SER A 126 7.11 -14.05 -31.47
C SER A 126 7.39 -14.47 -32.91
N SER A 127 7.59 -13.49 -33.80
CA SER A 127 7.95 -13.74 -35.20
C SER A 127 9.35 -14.34 -35.34
N ALA A 128 9.61 -15.07 -36.43
CA ALA A 128 10.92 -15.69 -36.66
C ALA A 128 12.09 -14.68 -36.73
N GLU A 129 11.81 -13.42 -37.07
CA GLU A 129 12.79 -12.33 -37.09
C GLU A 129 13.17 -11.90 -35.66
N GLU A 130 12.19 -11.72 -34.78
CA GLU A 130 12.42 -11.38 -33.36
C GLU A 130 13.19 -12.48 -32.62
N LEU A 131 12.93 -13.75 -32.97
CA LEU A 131 13.66 -14.89 -32.39
C LEU A 131 15.16 -14.86 -32.72
N LYS A 132 15.55 -14.35 -33.90
CA LYS A 132 16.97 -14.20 -34.28
C LYS A 132 17.63 -13.02 -33.57
N LEU A 133 16.86 -11.98 -33.26
CA LEU A 133 17.31 -10.81 -32.50
C LEU A 133 17.43 -11.08 -31.00
N ALA A 134 16.83 -12.17 -30.51
CA ALA A 134 16.83 -12.51 -29.11
C ALA A 134 18.27 -12.72 -28.58
N THR A 135 18.69 -11.80 -27.72
CA THR A 135 19.98 -11.85 -27.04
C THR A 135 19.77 -11.87 -25.53
N GLN A 136 20.69 -12.53 -24.81
CA GLN A 136 20.60 -12.59 -23.37
C GLN A 136 20.90 -11.21 -22.75
N LEU A 137 19.93 -10.64 -22.05
CA LEU A 137 20.12 -9.38 -21.35
C LEU A 137 21.07 -9.53 -20.15
N THR A 138 22.12 -8.71 -20.12
CA THR A 138 23.07 -8.64 -19.01
C THR A 138 22.63 -7.57 -18.01
N GLY A 139 22.49 -7.94 -16.73
CA GLY A 139 22.02 -7.03 -15.66
C GLY A 139 20.52 -7.17 -15.37
N PRO A 140 19.94 -6.28 -14.53
CA PRO A 140 18.51 -6.34 -14.19
C PRO A 140 17.61 -6.09 -15.41
N VAL A 141 16.54 -6.89 -15.55
CA VAL A 141 15.57 -6.82 -16.67
C VAL A 141 15.02 -5.41 -16.85
N LYS A 142 14.64 -4.77 -15.73
CA LYS A 142 14.34 -3.33 -15.69
C LYS A 142 15.04 -2.72 -14.50
N ARG A 143 15.91 -1.75 -14.76
CA ARG A 143 16.55 -0.97 -13.71
C ARG A 143 15.58 0.08 -13.19
N ILE A 144 15.40 0.14 -11.87
CA ILE A 144 14.58 1.15 -11.20
C ILE A 144 15.48 2.30 -10.77
N TRP A 145 15.16 3.50 -11.23
CA TRP A 145 15.86 4.72 -10.89
C TRP A 145 15.03 5.55 -9.91
N ASN A 146 15.68 6.17 -8.93
CA ASN A 146 15.05 7.18 -8.11
C ASN A 146 15.03 8.49 -8.89
N VAL A 147 13.91 8.78 -9.55
CA VAL A 147 13.72 10.04 -10.27
C VAL A 147 13.20 11.07 -9.29
N TYR A 148 13.89 12.22 -9.22
CA TYR A 148 13.43 13.38 -8.50
C TYR A 148 12.92 14.41 -9.51
N GLN A 149 11.67 14.84 -9.35
CA GLN A 149 11.11 15.91 -10.17
C GLN A 149 11.65 17.24 -9.64
N ARG A 150 12.47 17.92 -10.44
CA ARG A 150 12.95 19.26 -10.12
C ARG A 150 11.87 20.27 -10.46
N GLU A 151 11.32 20.92 -9.45
CA GLU A 151 10.40 22.04 -9.63
C GLU A 151 11.16 23.26 -10.19
N LYS A 152 10.50 24.02 -11.08
CA LYS A 152 11.06 25.26 -11.62
C LYS A 152 10.90 26.38 -10.60
N ALA A 153 11.81 27.35 -10.63
CA ALA A 153 11.67 28.55 -9.80
C ALA A 153 10.34 29.27 -10.14
N ARG A 154 9.54 29.54 -9.09
CA ARG A 154 8.26 30.25 -9.19
C ARG A 154 8.28 31.48 -8.29
N VAL A 155 7.51 32.50 -8.67
CA VAL A 155 7.30 33.68 -7.82
C VAL A 155 6.47 33.27 -6.61
N ILE A 156 6.90 33.70 -5.42
CA ILE A 156 6.26 33.37 -4.14
C ILE A 156 4.91 34.09 -4.05
N THR A 157 3.84 33.35 -3.75
CA THR A 157 2.50 33.92 -3.58
C THR A 157 2.37 34.64 -2.23
N ASP A 158 1.45 35.59 -2.11
CA ASP A 158 1.29 36.33 -0.85
C ASP A 158 0.78 35.45 0.30
N GLU A 159 0.03 34.39 -0.01
CA GLU A 159 -0.36 33.35 0.94
C GLU A 159 0.87 32.63 1.55
N GLU A 160 1.83 32.24 0.71
CA GLU A 160 3.07 31.58 1.14
C GLU A 160 3.93 32.50 2.04
N LYS A 161 3.95 33.82 1.76
CA LYS A 161 4.66 34.81 2.59
C LYS A 161 4.02 34.96 3.97
N SER A 162 2.69 34.91 4.03
CA SER A 162 1.93 35.07 5.28
C SER A 162 1.91 33.79 6.14
N PHE A 163 2.27 32.64 5.58
CA PHE A 163 2.19 31.35 6.24
C PHE A 163 3.23 31.19 7.37
N LYS A 164 2.75 31.11 8.61
CA LYS A 164 3.59 30.89 9.80
C LYS A 164 3.86 29.40 10.03
N ALA A 165 4.90 28.87 9.38
CA ALA A 165 5.23 27.44 9.42
C ALA A 165 5.49 26.90 10.84
N LEU A 166 6.28 27.60 11.67
CA LEU A 166 6.60 27.14 13.03
C LEU A 166 5.36 27.07 13.93
N ASP A 167 4.51 28.11 13.89
CA ASP A 167 3.25 28.14 14.64
C ASP A 167 2.30 27.02 14.20
N SER A 168 2.24 26.74 12.89
CA SER A 168 1.40 25.67 12.34
C SER A 168 1.85 24.29 12.85
N LEU A 169 3.16 24.03 12.92
CA LEU A 169 3.73 22.80 13.45
C LEU A 169 3.45 22.66 14.96
N GLY A 170 3.61 23.74 15.72
CA GLY A 170 3.30 23.78 17.14
C GLY A 170 1.83 23.46 17.43
N LYS A 171 0.91 24.12 16.71
CA LYS A 171 -0.54 23.87 16.79
C LYS A 171 -0.90 22.44 16.39
N ALA A 172 -0.31 21.90 15.33
CA ALA A 172 -0.57 20.52 14.89
C ALA A 172 -0.15 19.49 15.95
N ARG A 173 1.01 19.67 16.59
CA ARG A 173 1.46 18.81 17.70
C ARG A 173 0.52 18.90 18.90
N ALA A 174 0.14 20.11 19.30
CA ALA A 174 -0.77 20.33 20.41
C ALA A 174 -2.16 19.71 20.13
N ASN A 175 -2.69 19.87 18.92
CA ASN A 175 -3.96 19.29 18.52
C ASN A 175 -3.92 17.76 18.52
N ALA A 176 -2.83 17.15 18.02
CA ALA A 176 -2.66 15.69 18.05
C ALA A 176 -2.61 15.15 19.48
N TRP A 177 -1.91 15.86 20.38
CA TRP A 177 -1.82 15.49 21.80
C TRP A 177 -3.16 15.68 22.54
N LEU A 178 -3.83 16.81 22.31
CA LEU A 178 -5.08 17.18 23.00
C LEU A 178 -6.34 16.53 22.41
N PHE A 179 -6.26 15.88 21.25
CA PHE A 179 -7.42 15.34 20.52
C PHE A 179 -8.34 14.51 21.41
N GLY A 180 -7.78 13.53 22.14
CA GLY A 180 -8.57 12.66 23.02
C GLY A 180 -9.21 13.41 24.20
N ILE A 181 -8.49 14.37 24.79
CA ILE A 181 -8.98 15.16 25.92
C ILE A 181 -10.11 16.08 25.48
N GLN A 182 -9.95 16.75 24.33
CA GLN A 182 -10.97 17.62 23.76
C GLN A 182 -12.20 16.81 23.34
N ALA A 183 -12.03 15.66 22.68
CA ALA A 183 -13.15 14.79 22.32
C ALA A 183 -13.93 14.32 23.55
N LYS A 184 -13.23 13.93 24.64
CA LYS A 184 -13.87 13.52 25.90
C LYS A 184 -14.60 14.68 26.58
N LYS A 185 -14.03 15.90 26.56
CA LYS A 185 -14.70 17.10 27.08
C LYS A 185 -15.95 17.44 26.27
N CYS A 186 -15.89 17.39 24.94
CA CYS A 186 -17.03 17.60 24.07
C CYS A 186 -18.13 16.54 24.31
N GLN A 187 -17.76 15.27 24.45
CA GLN A 187 -18.72 14.20 24.76
C GLN A 187 -19.34 14.38 26.16
N GLY A 188 -18.54 14.77 27.15
CA GLY A 188 -19.01 15.09 28.49
C GLY A 188 -20.02 16.24 28.50
N SER A 189 -19.72 17.34 27.80
CA SER A 189 -20.64 18.49 27.67
C SER A 189 -21.93 18.15 26.92
N CYS A 190 -21.88 17.22 25.96
CA CYS A 190 -23.07 16.75 25.26
C CYS A 190 -23.95 15.85 26.16
N ARG A 191 -23.36 15.07 27.08
CA ARG A 191 -24.08 14.17 27.99
C ARG A 191 -24.73 14.87 29.18
N THR A 192 -24.15 15.96 29.67
CA THR A 192 -24.68 16.71 30.83
C THR A 192 -25.85 17.63 30.48
N GLY A 193 -26.34 17.64 29.23
CA GLY A 193 -27.63 18.25 28.91
C GLY A 193 -27.72 19.78 29.07
N TYR A 194 -26.61 20.51 29.19
CA TYR A 194 -26.61 21.97 29.07
C TYR A 194 -26.34 22.38 27.61
N GLY A 195 -27.29 22.12 26.71
CA GLY A 195 -27.05 22.36 25.29
C GLY A 195 -28.19 22.21 24.29
N GLU A 196 -29.43 21.89 24.65
CA GLU A 196 -30.52 21.84 23.65
C GLU A 196 -30.83 23.24 23.05
N GLU A 197 -30.55 24.33 23.79
CA GLU A 197 -30.74 25.70 23.29
C GLU A 197 -29.60 26.23 22.41
N LYS A 198 -28.36 25.75 22.57
CA LYS A 198 -27.22 26.18 21.75
C LYS A 198 -27.16 25.47 20.39
N ILE A 199 -27.59 24.20 20.33
CA ILE A 199 -27.65 23.44 19.07
C ILE A 199 -28.65 24.08 18.09
N LYS A 200 -29.82 24.54 18.58
CA LYS A 200 -30.81 25.28 17.77
C LYS A 200 -30.26 26.61 17.22
N ARG A 201 -29.48 27.34 18.03
CA ARG A 201 -28.89 28.64 17.64
C ARG A 201 -27.77 28.48 16.60
N CYS A 202 -27.00 27.40 16.67
CA CYS A 202 -25.96 27.08 15.68
C CYS A 202 -26.57 26.64 14.34
N TRP A 203 -27.63 25.83 14.37
CA TRP A 203 -28.35 25.38 13.16
C TRP A 203 -29.00 26.56 12.41
N HIS A 204 -29.57 27.53 13.14
CA HIS A 204 -30.17 28.74 12.55
C HIS A 204 -29.15 29.65 11.83
N LEU A 205 -27.92 29.72 12.34
CA LEU A 205 -26.81 30.48 11.75
C LEU A 205 -26.26 29.82 10.47
N VAL A 206 -26.15 28.48 10.48
CA VAL A 206 -25.74 27.70 9.30
C VAL A 206 -26.79 27.80 8.18
N VAL A 207 -28.08 27.69 8.50
CA VAL A 207 -29.18 27.88 7.53
C VAL A 207 -29.19 29.31 6.95
N LYS A 208 -28.89 30.33 7.76
CA LYS A 208 -28.75 31.73 7.29
C LYS A 208 -27.55 31.93 6.35
N LYS A 209 -26.41 31.27 6.61
CA LYS A 209 -25.22 31.35 5.73
C LYS A 209 -25.44 30.61 4.41
N LYS A 210 -26.15 29.47 4.43
CA LYS A 210 -26.53 28.71 3.23
C LYS A 210 -27.53 29.48 2.34
N LYS A 211 -28.50 30.20 2.93
CA LYS A 211 -29.40 31.12 2.22
C LYS A 211 -28.70 32.35 1.61
N LYS A 212 -27.49 32.68 2.07
CA LYS A 212 -26.65 33.78 1.55
C LYS A 212 -25.58 33.33 0.53
N GLY A 213 -25.58 32.06 0.11
CA GLY A 213 -24.74 31.57 -0.98
C GLY A 213 -23.24 31.39 -0.67
N ILE A 214 -22.84 31.40 0.60
CA ILE A 214 -21.43 31.21 1.00
C ILE A 214 -21.18 29.71 1.22
N THR A 215 -20.44 29.05 0.33
CA THR A 215 -20.06 27.64 0.48
C THR A 215 -18.88 27.49 1.46
N PRO A 216 -18.99 26.67 2.51
CA PRO A 216 -17.87 26.40 3.41
C PRO A 216 -16.83 25.46 2.78
N GLU A 217 -15.54 25.72 3.05
CA GLU A 217 -14.43 24.91 2.55
C GLU A 217 -14.38 23.51 3.19
N ARG A 218 -13.83 22.54 2.44
CA ARG A 218 -13.83 21.08 2.69
C ARG A 218 -13.40 20.61 4.09
N HIS A 219 -12.76 21.43 4.91
CA HIS A 219 -12.38 21.08 6.27
C HIS A 219 -13.56 21.10 7.27
N GLU A 220 -14.68 21.77 6.95
CA GLU A 220 -15.86 21.80 7.83
C GLU A 220 -16.81 20.60 7.62
N VAL A 221 -16.71 19.89 6.49
CA VAL A 221 -17.67 18.84 6.09
C VAL A 221 -17.47 17.52 6.84
N ALA A 222 -16.30 17.29 7.47
CA ALA A 222 -15.98 16.00 8.10
C ALA A 222 -16.81 15.69 9.36
N VAL A 223 -17.53 16.68 9.92
CA VAL A 223 -18.44 16.47 11.06
C VAL A 223 -19.88 16.15 10.60
N GLU A 224 -20.23 16.42 9.33
CA GLU A 224 -21.61 16.34 8.85
C GLU A 224 -22.07 14.93 8.44
N THR A 225 -21.19 13.95 8.24
CA THR A 225 -21.59 12.63 7.71
C THR A 225 -21.83 11.54 8.76
N SER A 226 -21.48 11.73 10.03
CA SER A 226 -21.61 10.68 11.05
C SER A 226 -22.93 10.70 11.83
N THR A 227 -23.68 11.79 11.82
CA THR A 227 -24.94 11.92 12.58
C THR A 227 -26.21 11.95 11.70
N GLY A 228 -26.10 12.29 10.41
CA GLY A 228 -27.25 12.28 9.48
C GLY A 228 -27.58 10.92 8.87
N ALA A 229 -26.58 10.07 8.62
CA ALA A 229 -26.79 8.79 7.94
C ALA A 229 -27.39 7.70 8.85
N PHE A 230 -27.19 7.79 10.17
CA PHE A 230 -27.68 6.78 11.12
C PHE A 230 -29.19 6.88 11.35
N LEU A 231 -29.75 8.09 11.35
CA LEU A 231 -31.18 8.32 11.59
C LEU A 231 -32.04 8.03 10.35
N LEU A 232 -31.52 8.24 9.13
CA LEU A 232 -32.25 7.84 7.92
C LEU A 232 -32.26 6.31 7.73
N TRP A 233 -31.19 5.61 8.12
CA TRP A 233 -31.11 4.15 7.97
C TRP A 233 -31.99 3.40 8.98
N LEU A 234 -32.07 3.87 10.23
CA LEU A 234 -33.00 3.34 11.25
C LEU A 234 -34.48 3.62 10.89
N SER A 235 -34.79 4.78 10.30
CA SER A 235 -36.16 5.13 9.92
C SER A 235 -36.67 4.31 8.73
N VAL A 236 -35.80 3.98 7.77
CA VAL A 236 -36.16 3.15 6.60
C VAL A 236 -36.23 1.66 6.97
N THR A 237 -35.41 1.18 7.90
CA THR A 237 -35.42 -0.24 8.32
C THR A 237 -36.55 -0.59 9.31
N MET A 238 -36.99 0.34 10.18
CA MET A 238 -38.14 0.10 11.06
C MET A 238 -39.49 0.16 10.33
N ARG A 239 -39.61 0.93 9.24
CA ARG A 239 -40.88 1.04 8.49
C ARG A 239 -41.18 -0.18 7.61
N ILE A 240 -40.15 -0.93 7.18
CA ILE A 240 -40.31 -2.14 6.38
C ILE A 240 -40.69 -3.35 7.24
N ARG A 241 -40.32 -3.36 8.54
CA ARG A 241 -40.47 -4.56 9.40
C ARG A 241 -41.82 -4.69 10.11
N VAL A 242 -42.68 -3.67 10.07
CA VAL A 242 -44.01 -3.68 10.73
C VAL A 242 -45.13 -4.19 9.81
N GLN A 243 -44.89 -4.32 8.50
CA GLN A 243 -45.92 -4.76 7.54
C GLN A 243 -45.86 -6.24 7.12
N SER A 244 -44.95 -7.04 7.66
CA SER A 244 -44.90 -8.46 7.29
C SER A 244 -44.53 -9.37 8.46
N LEU A 245 -45.49 -10.25 8.79
CA LEU A 245 -45.35 -11.62 9.31
C LEU A 245 -45.86 -11.87 10.74
N ALA A 246 -47.11 -12.34 10.78
CA ALA A 246 -47.58 -13.37 11.70
C ALA A 246 -46.90 -14.73 11.36
N PRO A 247 -47.11 -15.78 12.19
CA PRO A 247 -46.06 -16.51 12.92
C PRO A 247 -45.61 -17.78 12.18
N LEU A 248 -44.51 -18.41 12.64
CA LEU A 248 -44.37 -19.88 12.70
C LEU A 248 -43.05 -20.29 13.38
N SER A 249 -43.22 -21.01 14.50
CA SER A 249 -42.44 -22.17 14.98
C SER A 249 -40.90 -22.16 14.99
N GLY A 250 -40.32 -22.39 16.18
CA GLY A 250 -39.02 -23.07 16.27
C GLY A 250 -38.18 -22.71 17.49
N LEU A 251 -38.42 -23.37 18.61
CA LEU A 251 -37.52 -23.42 19.77
C LEU A 251 -36.08 -23.80 19.37
N ARG A 252 -35.08 -23.17 20.00
CA ARG A 252 -34.11 -23.86 20.89
C ARG A 252 -33.24 -22.85 21.64
N ILE A 253 -33.45 -22.83 22.95
CA ILE A 253 -32.62 -22.21 23.98
C ILE A 253 -31.52 -23.23 24.35
N TRP A 254 -30.26 -22.81 24.44
CA TRP A 254 -29.30 -23.40 25.37
C TRP A 254 -28.56 -22.29 26.11
N HIS A 255 -28.71 -22.33 27.44
CA HIS A 255 -28.12 -21.44 28.42
C HIS A 255 -26.61 -21.65 28.55
N CYS A 256 -25.89 -20.55 28.73
CA CYS A 256 -24.53 -20.52 29.27
C CYS A 256 -24.65 -20.45 30.80
N ARG A 257 -23.96 -21.33 31.56
CA ARG A 257 -23.88 -21.29 33.03
C ARG A 257 -22.43 -21.40 33.48
N GLU A 258 -21.92 -20.25 33.93
CA GLU A 258 -21.14 -19.99 35.15
C GLU A 258 -20.21 -21.05 35.78
N LEU A 259 -19.00 -20.54 36.10
CA LEU A 259 -18.18 -20.70 37.32
C LEU A 259 -17.47 -22.03 37.62
N GLY A 260 -16.18 -21.92 38.02
CA GLY A 260 -15.49 -22.98 38.76
C GLY A 260 -13.96 -22.86 38.83
N CYS A 261 -13.46 -22.46 40.01
CA CYS A 261 -12.07 -22.53 40.47
C CYS A 261 -11.54 -23.98 40.62
N SER A 262 -10.22 -24.04 40.85
CA SER A 262 -9.37 -25.12 41.43
C SER A 262 -9.04 -26.35 40.57
N LEU A 263 -7.76 -26.43 40.16
CA LEU A 263 -6.74 -27.35 40.66
C LEU A 263 -5.34 -26.84 40.29
#